data_AF-A0A7V2G2S1-F1
#
_entry.id   AF-A0A7V2G2S1-F1
#
_cell.length_a   1.000
_cell.length_b   1.000
_cell.length_c   1.000
_cell.angle_alpha   90.00
_cell.angle_beta   90.00
_cell.angle_gamma   90.00
#
_symmetry.space_group_name_H-M   'P 1'
#
loop_
_entity.id
_entity.type
_entity.pdbx_description
1 polymer ?
#
loop_
_entity_poly.entity_id
_entity_poly.type
_entity_poly.pdbx_seq_one_letter_code
_entity_poly.pdbx_strand_id
1 'polypeptide(L)'
;MTDWTQTLKALHARSLERYAGGNLDLATWFNPAESDFLASIGARPIHLFDYAEDLVRYGAPDWETALLLMAVRREYFLFEQRGRWSGAVVTADSLPPKTEAVEGIEWLPRIHVKARAYLEGAETPGIMFYCGGDRAFLGRHGLHGADFLKAVWRAGEDRESVIGFVRNGGSLTPAAAR
;
A
#
# COMPACT_ATOMS: atom_id res chain seq x y z
N MET A 1 3.27 26.10 6.42
CA MET A 1 2.94 24.66 6.45
C MET A 1 3.93 23.95 5.55
N THR A 2 4.72 23.03 6.07
CA THR A 2 5.65 22.24 5.26
C THR A 2 4.86 21.30 4.37
N ASP A 3 5.21 21.23 3.09
CA ASP A 3 4.63 20.28 2.14
C ASP A 3 4.95 18.85 2.58
N TRP A 4 3.90 18.07 2.89
CA TRP A 4 4.05 16.69 3.37
C TRP A 4 4.81 15.82 2.38
N THR A 5 4.73 16.10 1.08
CA THR A 5 5.44 15.32 0.06
C THR A 5 6.95 15.54 0.13
N GLN A 6 7.41 16.76 0.45
CA GLN A 6 8.83 17.06 0.59
C GLN A 6 9.41 16.40 1.84
N THR A 7 8.70 16.47 2.97
CA THR A 7 9.12 15.78 4.19
C THR A 7 9.16 14.27 3.97
N LEU A 8 8.14 13.69 3.32
CA LEU A 8 8.12 12.26 2.99
C LEU A 8 9.26 11.87 2.06
N LYS A 9 9.57 12.69 1.05
CA LYS A 9 10.68 12.45 0.10
C LYS A 9 12.02 12.40 0.82
N ALA A 10 12.27 13.33 1.75
CA ALA A 10 13.48 13.34 2.54
C ALA A 10 13.58 12.09 3.43
N LEU A 11 12.48 11.67 4.08
CA LEU A 11 12.46 10.44 4.87
C LEU A 11 12.72 9.20 4.01
N HIS A 12 12.07 9.10 2.84
CA HIS A 12 12.27 8.01 1.90
C HIS A 12 13.74 7.90 1.42
N ALA A 13 14.36 9.02 1.03
CA ALA A 13 15.76 9.03 0.61
C ALA A 13 16.70 8.51 1.71
N ARG A 14 16.51 8.95 2.96
CA ARG A 14 17.30 8.46 4.10
C ARG A 14 17.02 6.99 4.43
N SER A 15 15.77 6.53 4.25
CA SER A 15 15.42 5.11 4.41
C SER A 15 16.19 4.24 3.42
N LEU A 16 16.34 4.69 2.17
CA LEU A 16 17.18 4.01 1.18
C LEU A 16 18.65 3.97 1.58
N GLU A 17 19.21 5.10 2.01
CA GLU A 17 20.60 5.17 2.48
C GLU A 17 20.84 4.22 3.66
N ARG A 18 19.93 4.17 4.63
CA ARG A 18 20.02 3.28 5.80
C ARG A 18 19.99 1.81 5.39
N TYR A 19 19.04 1.42 4.54
CA TYR A 19 18.92 0.04 4.09
C TYR A 19 20.14 -0.38 3.26
N ALA A 20 20.54 0.46 2.29
CA ALA A 20 21.72 0.19 1.45
C ALA A 20 23.02 0.15 2.28
N GLY A 21 23.10 0.91 3.37
CA GLY A 21 24.18 0.86 4.36
C GLY A 21 24.14 -0.33 5.32
N GLY A 22 23.17 -1.25 5.17
CA GLY A 22 23.05 -2.48 5.96
C GLY A 22 22.32 -2.31 7.30
N ASN A 23 21.70 -1.17 7.57
CA ASN A 23 20.92 -0.98 8.79
C ASN A 23 19.52 -1.57 8.64
N LEU A 24 19.34 -2.80 9.14
CA LEU A 24 18.06 -3.53 9.14
C LEU A 24 17.24 -3.31 10.43
N ASP A 25 17.74 -2.54 11.39
CA ASP A 25 17.04 -2.28 12.66
C ASP A 25 16.11 -1.07 12.53
N LEU A 26 14.85 -1.33 12.17
CA LEU A 26 13.79 -0.31 12.02
C LEU A 26 13.62 0.58 13.26
N ALA A 27 13.93 0.10 14.47
CA ALA A 27 13.81 0.91 15.69
C ALA A 27 14.77 2.10 15.71
N THR A 28 15.84 2.06 14.91
CA THR A 28 16.84 3.13 14.77
C THR A 28 16.52 4.12 13.65
N TRP A 29 15.48 3.85 12.84
CA TRP A 29 15.26 4.56 11.57
C TRP A 29 14.67 5.95 11.71
N PHE A 30 13.84 6.18 12.71
CA PHE A 30 13.08 7.42 12.85
C PHE A 30 13.17 7.94 14.27
N ASN A 31 13.39 9.25 14.40
CA ASN A 31 13.23 9.90 15.70
C ASN A 31 11.72 10.10 16.03
N PRO A 32 11.37 10.53 17.26
CA PRO A 32 9.99 10.75 17.64
C PRO A 32 9.23 11.72 16.72
N ALA A 33 9.82 12.86 16.35
CA ALA A 33 9.18 13.86 15.51
C ALA A 33 8.90 13.35 14.08
N GLU A 34 9.79 12.52 13.55
CA GLU A 34 9.61 11.88 12.24
C GLU A 34 8.52 10.80 12.28
N SER A 35 8.46 10.05 13.38
CA SER A 35 7.41 9.08 13.62
C SER A 35 6.04 9.75 13.77
N ASP A 36 5.98 10.87 14.49
CA ASP A 36 4.78 11.70 14.63
C ASP A 36 4.34 12.28 13.27
N PHE A 37 5.29 12.74 12.45
CA PHE A 37 5.00 13.18 11.09
C PHE A 37 4.40 12.06 10.24
N LEU A 38 5.01 10.88 10.22
CA LEU A 38 4.49 9.72 9.49
C LEU A 38 3.07 9.38 9.96
N ALA A 39 2.87 9.32 11.28
CA ALA A 39 1.56 9.05 11.87
C ALA A 39 0.51 10.10 11.46
N SER A 40 0.89 11.38 11.36
CA SER A 40 0.00 12.48 10.99
C SER A 40 -0.51 12.41 9.55
N ILE A 41 0.18 11.67 8.67
CA ILE A 41 -0.22 11.46 7.27
C ILE A 41 -0.78 10.05 7.02
N GLY A 42 -1.04 9.27 8.07
CA GLY A 42 -1.53 7.89 7.95
C GLY A 42 -0.45 6.87 7.57
N ALA A 43 0.83 7.22 7.69
CA ALA A 43 1.96 6.34 7.41
C ALA A 43 2.47 5.63 8.67
N ARG A 44 3.15 4.50 8.49
CA ARG A 44 3.94 3.83 9.53
C ARG A 44 5.40 3.75 9.09
N PRO A 45 6.36 3.74 10.03
CA PRO A 45 7.79 3.49 9.73
C PRO A 45 8.04 2.29 8.82
N ILE A 46 7.28 1.20 9.01
CA ILE A 46 7.42 -0.03 8.24
C ILE A 46 7.17 0.18 6.73
N HIS A 47 6.30 1.12 6.32
CA HIS A 47 6.07 1.37 4.89
C HIS A 47 7.35 1.84 4.20
N LEU A 48 8.10 2.75 4.83
CA LEU A 48 9.36 3.25 4.26
C LEU A 48 10.49 2.22 4.37
N PHE A 49 10.47 1.37 5.39
CA PHE A 49 11.37 0.22 5.48
C PHE A 49 11.16 -0.74 4.33
N ASP A 50 9.92 -1.20 4.13
CA ASP A 50 9.61 -2.18 3.11
C ASP A 50 9.84 -1.62 1.70
N TYR A 51 9.53 -0.34 1.44
CA TYR A 51 9.86 0.30 0.17
C TYR A 51 11.37 0.40 -0.06
N ALA A 52 12.15 0.71 0.98
CA ALA A 52 13.60 0.76 0.85
C ALA A 52 14.20 -0.64 0.63
N GLU A 53 13.73 -1.64 1.36
CA GLU A 53 14.12 -3.04 1.17
C GLU A 53 13.86 -3.49 -0.27
N ASP A 54 12.62 -3.35 -0.74
CA ASP A 54 12.23 -3.86 -2.04
C ASP A 54 12.86 -3.05 -3.18
N LEU A 55 13.07 -1.74 -3.03
CA LEU A 55 13.78 -0.94 -4.02
C LEU A 55 15.25 -1.36 -4.14
N VAL A 56 15.95 -1.55 -3.01
CA VAL A 56 17.36 -1.96 -3.02
C VAL A 56 17.52 -3.40 -3.55
N ARG A 57 16.63 -4.32 -3.21
CA ARG A 57 16.73 -5.73 -3.60
C ARG A 57 16.20 -6.02 -5.00
N TYR A 58 15.13 -5.34 -5.41
CA TYR A 58 14.34 -5.71 -6.59
C TYR A 58 14.06 -4.54 -7.54
N GLY A 59 14.52 -3.32 -7.23
CA GLY A 59 14.38 -2.16 -8.12
C GLY A 59 13.00 -1.51 -8.14
N ALA A 60 12.10 -1.83 -7.19
CA ALA A 60 10.76 -1.24 -7.10
C ALA A 60 10.21 -1.29 -5.66
N PRO A 61 9.28 -0.40 -5.24
CA PRO A 61 8.77 0.75 -5.99
C PRO A 61 9.78 1.88 -6.11
N ASP A 62 9.71 2.65 -7.21
CA ASP A 62 10.40 3.93 -7.32
C ASP A 62 9.70 5.01 -6.46
N TRP A 63 10.29 6.21 -6.42
CA TRP A 63 9.77 7.31 -5.60
C TRP A 63 8.35 7.72 -6.03
N GLU A 64 8.10 7.83 -7.33
CA GLU A 64 6.81 8.22 -7.90
C GLU A 64 5.73 7.21 -7.50
N THR A 65 6.01 5.91 -7.61
CA THR A 65 5.10 4.84 -7.21
C THR A 65 4.85 4.88 -5.71
N ALA A 66 5.90 4.97 -4.88
CA ALA A 66 5.78 5.04 -3.43
C ALA A 66 4.95 6.26 -3.00
N LEU A 67 5.18 7.43 -3.63
CA LEU A 67 4.40 8.65 -3.39
C LEU A 67 2.92 8.45 -3.73
N LEU A 68 2.60 7.86 -4.88
CA LEU A 68 1.22 7.62 -5.30
C LEU A 68 0.49 6.64 -4.36
N LEU A 69 1.17 5.57 -3.92
CA LEU A 69 0.62 4.64 -2.93
C LEU A 69 0.37 5.34 -1.59
N MET A 70 1.33 6.13 -1.12
CA MET A 70 1.22 6.88 0.14
C MET A 70 0.16 7.98 0.07
N ALA A 71 -0.04 8.60 -1.10
CA ALA A 71 -1.09 9.59 -1.31
C ALA A 71 -2.48 8.96 -1.13
N VAL A 72 -2.73 7.78 -1.71
CA VAL A 72 -4.02 7.08 -1.53
C VAL A 72 -4.25 6.70 -0.06
N ARG A 73 -3.21 6.20 0.62
CA ARG A 73 -3.28 5.92 2.07
C ARG A 73 -3.62 7.15 2.89
N ARG A 74 -2.93 8.27 2.62
CA ARG A 74 -3.13 9.55 3.31
C ARG A 74 -4.53 10.09 3.09
N GLU A 75 -5.05 10.01 1.87
CA GLU A 75 -6.42 10.43 1.57
C GLU A 75 -7.43 9.57 2.34
N TYR A 76 -7.27 8.25 2.33
CA TYR A 76 -8.12 7.35 3.12
C TYR A 76 -8.05 7.67 4.63
N PHE A 77 -6.85 7.93 5.16
CA PHE A 77 -6.67 8.35 6.56
C PHE A 77 -7.48 9.58 6.91
N LEU A 78 -7.42 10.61 6.06
CA LEU A 78 -8.01 11.91 6.33
C LEU A 78 -9.53 11.92 6.09
N PHE A 79 -10.00 11.26 5.03
CA PHE A 79 -11.40 11.35 4.62
C PHE A 79 -12.25 10.23 5.24
N GLU A 80 -11.80 8.99 5.18
CA GLU A 80 -12.56 7.85 5.71
C GLU A 80 -12.34 7.69 7.22
N GLN A 81 -11.08 7.74 7.65
CA GLN A 81 -10.74 7.54 9.07
C GLN A 81 -10.75 8.83 9.90
N ARG A 82 -10.99 10.00 9.27
CA ARG A 82 -11.00 11.33 9.91
C ARG A 82 -9.76 11.61 10.77
N GLY A 83 -8.60 11.17 10.28
CA GLY A 83 -7.32 11.31 10.98
C GLY A 83 -7.18 10.43 12.23
N ARG A 84 -7.98 9.38 12.38
CA ARG A 84 -7.95 8.47 13.53
C ARG A 84 -7.56 7.06 13.09
N TRP A 85 -6.57 6.47 13.77
CA TRP A 85 -6.17 5.09 13.49
C TRP A 85 -7.25 4.12 13.97
N SER A 86 -7.60 3.13 13.15
CA SER A 86 -8.64 2.14 13.46
C SER A 86 -8.23 1.15 14.56
N GLY A 87 -6.93 0.97 14.77
CA GLY A 87 -6.39 -0.08 15.65
C GLY A 87 -6.53 -1.50 15.08
N ALA A 88 -7.06 -1.64 13.87
CA ALA A 88 -7.17 -2.92 13.18
C ALA A 88 -5.78 -3.52 12.91
N VAL A 89 -5.72 -4.85 12.87
CA VAL A 89 -4.49 -5.62 12.68
C VAL A 89 -4.75 -6.74 11.70
N VAL A 90 -3.93 -6.83 10.66
CA VAL A 90 -3.90 -7.96 9.71
C VAL A 90 -2.52 -8.57 9.78
N THR A 91 -2.43 -9.90 9.87
CA THR A 91 -1.16 -10.63 9.95
C THR A 91 -0.96 -11.50 8.72
N ALA A 92 0.27 -11.99 8.53
CA ALA A 92 0.59 -12.84 7.36
C ALA A 92 -0.25 -14.13 7.32
N ASP A 93 -0.55 -14.71 8.49
CA ASP A 93 -1.30 -15.95 8.62
C ASP A 93 -2.79 -15.79 8.37
N SER A 94 -3.33 -14.56 8.46
CA SER A 94 -4.72 -14.26 8.12
C SER A 94 -4.94 -13.98 6.63
N LEU A 95 -3.87 -13.97 5.82
CA LEU A 95 -3.99 -13.69 4.39
C LEU A 95 -4.43 -14.93 3.60
N PRO A 96 -5.35 -14.78 2.64
CA PRO A 96 -5.69 -15.84 1.68
C PRO A 96 -4.44 -16.50 1.06
N PRO A 97 -4.42 -17.83 0.84
CA PRO A 97 -3.31 -18.51 0.18
C PRO A 97 -2.94 -17.87 -1.16
N LYS A 98 -1.66 -17.98 -1.53
CA LYS A 98 -1.13 -17.41 -2.77
C LYS A 98 -1.83 -17.94 -4.03
N THR A 99 -2.30 -19.19 -3.98
CA THR A 99 -3.00 -19.89 -5.06
C THR A 99 -4.53 -19.76 -4.99
N GLU A 100 -5.06 -19.04 -3.99
CA GLU A 100 -6.50 -18.82 -3.93
C GLU A 100 -6.93 -17.94 -5.11
N ALA A 101 -8.03 -18.34 -5.75
CA ALA A 101 -8.58 -17.67 -6.91
C ALA A 101 -10.06 -17.35 -6.69
N VAL A 102 -10.49 -16.19 -7.18
CA VAL A 102 -11.91 -15.83 -7.29
C VAL A 102 -12.22 -15.61 -8.76
N GLU A 103 -13.24 -16.30 -9.25
CA GLU A 103 -13.62 -16.32 -10.67
C GLU A 103 -12.45 -16.51 -11.66
N GLY A 104 -11.54 -17.43 -11.32
CA GLY A 104 -10.36 -17.77 -12.12
C GLY A 104 -9.18 -16.81 -11.98
N ILE A 105 -9.27 -15.77 -11.14
CA ILE A 105 -8.20 -14.81 -10.92
C ILE A 105 -7.44 -15.19 -9.64
N GLU A 106 -6.34 -15.93 -9.81
CA GLU A 106 -5.40 -16.23 -8.73
C GLU A 106 -4.80 -14.94 -8.16
N TRP A 107 -4.45 -14.95 -6.87
CA TRP A 107 -3.84 -13.84 -6.11
C TRP A 107 -4.80 -12.70 -5.77
N LEU A 108 -5.89 -12.52 -6.53
CA LEU A 108 -6.87 -11.46 -6.28
C LEU A 108 -7.46 -11.47 -4.85
N PRO A 109 -7.88 -12.63 -4.28
CA PRO A 109 -8.33 -12.67 -2.88
C PRO A 109 -7.28 -12.12 -1.91
N ARG A 110 -6.01 -12.49 -2.13
CA ARG A 110 -4.90 -12.11 -1.25
C ARG A 110 -4.57 -10.62 -1.35
N ILE A 111 -4.36 -10.11 -2.55
CA ILE A 111 -4.00 -8.69 -2.74
C ILE A 111 -5.15 -7.76 -2.33
N HIS A 112 -6.41 -8.19 -2.45
CA HIS A 112 -7.55 -7.42 -1.96
C HIS A 112 -7.50 -7.21 -0.43
N VAL A 113 -7.24 -8.27 0.35
CA VAL A 113 -7.08 -8.15 1.81
C VAL A 113 -5.89 -7.26 2.16
N LYS A 114 -4.77 -7.37 1.44
CA LYS A 114 -3.60 -6.51 1.64
C LYS A 114 -3.89 -5.05 1.31
N ALA A 115 -4.62 -4.77 0.22
CA ALA A 115 -5.02 -3.42 -0.15
C ALA A 115 -5.92 -2.78 0.91
N ARG A 116 -6.90 -3.52 1.45
CA ARG A 116 -7.72 -3.06 2.59
C ARG A 116 -6.86 -2.79 3.83
N ALA A 117 -5.97 -3.72 4.18
CA ALA A 117 -5.06 -3.56 5.31
C ALA A 117 -4.17 -2.32 5.16
N TYR A 118 -3.61 -2.09 3.97
CA TYR A 118 -2.82 -0.91 3.66
C TYR A 118 -3.66 0.36 3.85
N LEU A 119 -4.83 0.47 3.19
CA LEU A 119 -5.73 1.62 3.30
C LEU A 119 -6.09 1.95 4.76
N GLU A 120 -6.45 0.93 5.55
CA GLU A 120 -6.84 1.08 6.95
C GLU A 120 -5.65 1.34 7.89
N GLY A 121 -4.42 1.15 7.40
CA GLY A 121 -3.20 1.20 8.22
C GLY A 121 -3.10 0.05 9.22
N ALA A 122 -3.65 -1.11 8.87
CA ALA A 122 -3.75 -2.31 9.70
C ALA A 122 -2.58 -3.29 9.50
N GLU A 123 -1.61 -2.96 8.65
CA GLU A 123 -0.49 -3.84 8.34
C GLU A 123 0.48 -4.02 9.51
N THR A 124 0.90 -5.27 9.75
CA THR A 124 1.97 -5.63 10.67
C THR A 124 3.28 -5.95 9.94
N PRO A 125 4.44 -5.94 10.63
CA PRO A 125 5.65 -6.50 10.06
C PRO A 125 5.41 -7.90 9.45
N GLY A 126 5.93 -8.12 8.25
CA GLY A 126 5.72 -9.36 7.49
C GLY A 126 4.55 -9.32 6.50
N ILE A 127 3.76 -8.25 6.49
CA ILE A 127 2.81 -7.97 5.40
C ILE A 127 3.05 -6.59 4.80
N MET A 128 3.07 -6.53 3.48
CA MET A 128 3.32 -5.32 2.71
C MET A 128 2.49 -5.37 1.43
N PHE A 129 1.53 -4.46 1.28
CA PHE A 129 0.91 -4.19 -0.01
C PHE A 129 1.97 -3.68 -1.00
N TYR A 130 1.85 -4.12 -2.26
CA TYR A 130 2.81 -3.82 -3.32
C TYR A 130 4.15 -4.56 -3.21
N CYS A 131 4.22 -5.69 -2.50
CA CYS A 131 5.38 -6.59 -2.53
C CYS A 131 5.57 -7.24 -3.92
N GLY A 132 6.67 -7.99 -4.13
CA GLY A 132 6.98 -8.62 -5.43
C GLY A 132 5.84 -9.46 -6.04
N GLY A 133 5.06 -10.16 -5.22
CA GLY A 133 3.89 -10.91 -5.70
C GLY A 133 2.75 -10.02 -6.17
N ASP A 134 2.48 -8.92 -5.45
CA ASP A 134 1.47 -7.93 -5.85
C ASP A 134 1.89 -7.21 -7.12
N ARG A 135 3.17 -6.82 -7.23
CA ARG A 135 3.72 -6.20 -8.45
C ARG A 135 3.58 -7.13 -9.66
N ALA A 136 3.91 -8.41 -9.50
CA ALA A 136 3.75 -9.39 -10.57
C ALA A 136 2.27 -9.57 -10.97
N PHE A 137 1.36 -9.63 -9.99
CA PHE A 137 -0.07 -9.69 -10.25
C PHE A 137 -0.57 -8.45 -11.00
N LEU A 138 -0.33 -7.27 -10.45
CA LEU A 138 -0.78 -6.00 -11.03
C LEU A 138 -0.21 -5.79 -12.44
N GLY A 139 1.07 -6.12 -12.64
CA GLY A 139 1.72 -6.06 -13.95
C GLY A 139 1.08 -6.96 -15.00
N ARG A 140 0.68 -8.19 -14.64
CA ARG A 140 -0.06 -9.08 -15.56
C ARG A 140 -1.42 -8.52 -15.98
N HIS A 141 -2.01 -7.66 -15.17
CA HIS A 141 -3.30 -7.01 -15.44
C HIS A 141 -3.16 -5.57 -15.96
N GLY A 142 -1.93 -5.08 -16.19
CA GLY A 142 -1.69 -3.72 -16.65
C GLY A 142 -2.10 -2.63 -15.64
N LEU A 143 -2.11 -2.97 -14.35
CA LEU A 143 -2.59 -2.08 -13.29
C LEU A 143 -1.45 -1.41 -12.53
N HIS A 144 -1.61 -0.12 -12.22
CA HIS A 144 -0.79 0.53 -11.22
C HIS A 144 -1.34 0.27 -9.80
N GLY A 145 -0.45 0.11 -8.82
CA GLY A 145 -0.85 -0.22 -7.44
C GLY A 145 -1.78 0.83 -6.81
N ALA A 146 -1.53 2.12 -7.09
CA ALA A 146 -2.38 3.20 -6.59
C ALA A 146 -3.79 3.17 -7.21
N ASP A 147 -3.93 2.75 -8.47
CA ASP A 147 -5.25 2.63 -9.11
C ASP A 147 -6.01 1.44 -8.54
N PHE A 148 -5.32 0.33 -8.27
CA PHE A 148 -5.90 -0.81 -7.56
C PHE A 148 -6.37 -0.43 -6.15
N LEU A 149 -5.57 0.34 -5.38
CA LEU A 149 -6.00 0.84 -4.07
C LEU A 149 -7.25 1.72 -4.18
N LYS A 150 -7.32 2.63 -5.16
CA LYS A 150 -8.51 3.46 -5.39
C LYS A 150 -9.73 2.64 -5.80
N ALA A 151 -9.55 1.58 -6.60
CA ALA A 151 -10.63 0.67 -6.96
C ALA A 151 -11.15 -0.08 -5.73
N VAL A 152 -10.27 -0.60 -4.87
CA VAL A 152 -10.64 -1.25 -3.61
C VAL A 152 -11.35 -0.28 -2.68
N TRP A 153 -10.85 0.95 -2.54
CA TRP A 153 -11.51 1.99 -1.75
C TRP A 153 -12.93 2.27 -2.28
N ARG A 154 -13.10 2.56 -3.57
CA ARG A 154 -14.41 2.87 -4.16
C ARG A 154 -15.41 1.73 -4.08
N ALA A 155 -14.94 0.49 -4.16
CA ALA A 155 -15.76 -0.69 -4.05
C ALA A 155 -16.38 -0.87 -2.65
N GLY A 156 -15.68 -0.44 -1.60
CA GLY A 156 -16.11 -0.68 -0.22
C GLY A 156 -16.21 -2.17 0.06
N GLU A 157 -17.44 -2.66 0.25
CA GLU A 157 -17.77 -4.08 0.46
C GLU A 157 -18.16 -4.82 -0.84
N ASP A 158 -18.30 -4.10 -1.96
CA ASP A 158 -18.66 -4.70 -3.26
C ASP A 158 -17.45 -5.35 -3.94
N ARG A 159 -17.19 -6.61 -3.60
CA ARG A 159 -16.08 -7.38 -4.16
C ARG A 159 -16.18 -7.58 -5.68
N GLU A 160 -17.39 -7.61 -6.25
CA GLU A 160 -17.60 -7.79 -7.69
C GLU A 160 -17.05 -6.61 -8.50
N SER A 161 -17.17 -5.38 -7.97
CA SER A 161 -16.58 -4.20 -8.59
C SER A 161 -15.06 -4.30 -8.73
N VAL A 162 -14.35 -4.89 -7.75
CA VAL A 162 -12.90 -5.09 -7.83
C VAL A 162 -12.54 -6.17 -8.85
N ILE A 163 -13.31 -7.25 -8.93
CA ILE A 163 -13.12 -8.31 -9.93
C ILE A 163 -13.30 -7.73 -11.34
N GLY A 164 -14.36 -6.96 -11.56
CA GLY A 164 -14.61 -6.27 -12.83
C GLY A 164 -13.48 -5.31 -13.21
N PHE A 165 -13.00 -4.50 -12.26
CA PHE A 165 -11.87 -3.58 -12.48
C PHE A 165 -10.60 -4.31 -12.94
N VAL A 166 -10.28 -5.45 -12.32
CA VAL A 166 -9.10 -6.26 -12.69
C VAL A 166 -9.24 -6.88 -14.07
N ARG A 167 -10.42 -7.42 -14.40
CA ARG A 167 -10.68 -8.01 -15.72
C ARG A 167 -10.59 -6.99 -16.86
N ASN A 168 -11.03 -5.77 -16.59
CA ASN A 168 -11.06 -4.70 -17.58
C ASN A 168 -9.74 -3.93 -17.67
N GLY A 169 -8.66 -4.42 -17.06
CA GLY A 169 -7.34 -3.77 -17.09
C GLY A 169 -7.36 -2.35 -16.54
N GLY A 170 -8.19 -2.10 -15.53
CA GLY A 170 -8.29 -0.79 -14.87
C GLY A 170 -9.29 0.17 -15.51
N SER A 171 -9.99 -0.25 -16.56
CA SER A 171 -11.09 0.52 -17.13
C SER A 171 -12.34 0.37 -16.27
N LEU A 172 -12.83 1.48 -15.72
CA LEU A 172 -14.16 1.54 -15.11
C LEU A 172 -15.19 1.49 -16.23
N THR A 173 -15.91 0.38 -16.36
CA THR A 173 -17.18 0.42 -17.09
C THR A 173 -18.06 1.41 -16.34
N PRO A 174 -18.64 2.43 -16.99
CA PRO A 174 -19.61 3.29 -16.33
C PRO A 174 -20.68 2.42 -15.71
N ALA A 175 -20.92 2.58 -14.41
CA ALA A 175 -22.09 1.97 -13.79
C ALA A 175 -23.30 2.40 -14.63
N ALA A 176 -24.05 1.44 -15.16
CA ALA A 176 -25.31 1.74 -15.83
C ALA A 176 -26.13 2.63 -14.87
N ALA A 177 -26.45 3.85 -15.30
CA ALA A 177 -27.23 4.78 -14.52
C ALA A 177 -28.50 4.05 -14.06
N ARG A 178 -28.62 3.86 -12.74
CA ARG A 178 -29.85 3.36 -12.12
C ARG A 178 -30.82 4.50 -11.91
#